data_AF-A0A952LT23-F1
#
_entry.id   AF-A0A952LT23-F1
#
_cell.length_a   1.000
_cell.length_b   1.000
_cell.length_c   1.000
_cell.angle_alpha   90.00
_cell.angle_beta   90.00
_cell.angle_gamma   90.00
#
_symmetry.space_group_name_H-M   'P 1'
#
loop_
_entity.id
_entity.type
_entity.pdbx_description
1 polymer ?
#
loop_
_entity_poly.entity_id
_entity_poly.type
_entity_poly.pdbx_seq_one_letter_code
_entity_poly.pdbx_strand_id
1 'polypeptide(L)'
;MPYTARQLAGLEALGVTPWILRESLQTGATKTAVTQSATSELETISAPENLGSWLLSQPVAQFKFRGKSLELLGREDAEVLLVMPSLPLSETAGRLLNDMLRSINLDPRSTCMVALGEGSLLPESTLTHRVHAGTRAVLFFSTPHISNDMRADHYFELPSAHGFCLPELHTLQQTPQLKRQAWNSLKALQDRLGR
;
A
#
# COMPACT_ATOMS: atom_id res chain seq x y z
N MET A 1 -2.70 -23.83 11.04
CA MET A 1 -4.12 -23.44 11.06
C MET A 1 -4.62 -23.38 9.63
N PRO A 2 -5.75 -24.02 9.28
CA PRO A 2 -6.30 -23.95 7.93
C PRO A 2 -6.86 -22.55 7.63
N TYR A 3 -6.70 -22.09 6.39
CA TYR A 3 -7.26 -20.81 5.93
C TYR A 3 -8.79 -20.85 5.91
N THR A 4 -9.42 -19.73 6.27
CA THR A 4 -10.89 -19.59 6.17
C THR A 4 -11.33 -19.40 4.72
N ALA A 5 -12.60 -19.70 4.42
CA ALA A 5 -13.15 -19.56 3.07
C ALA A 5 -13.03 -18.14 2.48
N ARG A 6 -13.08 -17.10 3.33
CA ARG A 6 -12.87 -15.71 2.92
C ARG A 6 -11.42 -15.41 2.56
N GLN A 7 -10.47 -15.98 3.30
CA GLN A 7 -9.04 -15.85 3.01
C GLN A 7 -8.69 -16.57 1.70
N LEU A 8 -9.30 -17.73 1.44
CA LEU A 8 -9.16 -18.44 0.17
C LEU A 8 -9.71 -17.62 -1.00
N ALA A 9 -10.90 -17.03 -0.87
CA ALA A 9 -11.47 -16.16 -1.91
C ALA A 9 -10.62 -14.90 -2.17
N GLY A 10 -10.05 -14.30 -1.11
CA GLY A 10 -9.13 -13.17 -1.24
C GLY A 10 -7.83 -13.55 -1.94
N LEU A 11 -7.28 -14.72 -1.59
CA LEU A 11 -6.10 -15.29 -2.25
C LEU A 11 -6.37 -15.59 -3.73
N GLU A 12 -7.52 -16.18 -4.06
CA GLU A 12 -7.94 -16.44 -5.44
C GLU A 12 -8.16 -15.15 -6.25
N ALA A 13 -8.80 -14.12 -5.67
CA ALA A 13 -8.96 -12.81 -6.29
C ALA A 13 -7.61 -12.11 -6.53
N LEU A 14 -6.63 -12.36 -5.65
CA LEU A 14 -5.24 -11.96 -5.84
C LEU A 14 -4.51 -12.83 -6.88
N GLY A 15 -5.12 -13.89 -7.42
CA GLY A 15 -4.43 -14.85 -8.30
C GLY A 15 -3.34 -15.65 -7.58
N VAL A 16 -3.36 -15.65 -6.25
CA VAL A 16 -2.52 -16.47 -5.39
C VAL A 16 -3.27 -17.76 -5.12
N THR A 17 -3.18 -18.72 -6.04
CA THR A 17 -3.70 -20.06 -5.76
C THR A 17 -2.87 -20.70 -4.65
N PRO A 18 -3.48 -21.19 -3.55
CA PRO A 18 -2.78 -21.97 -2.56
C PRO A 18 -2.32 -23.26 -3.23
N TRP A 19 -1.00 -23.41 -3.34
CA TRP A 19 -0.38 -24.60 -3.93
C TRP A 19 -0.74 -25.81 -3.08
N ILE A 20 -1.70 -26.60 -3.55
CA ILE A 20 -1.83 -27.99 -3.12
C ILE A 20 -0.52 -28.67 -3.51
N LEU A 21 0.15 -29.27 -2.51
CA LEU A 21 1.34 -30.10 -2.67
C LEU A 21 1.13 -31.08 -3.84
N ARG A 22 1.85 -30.87 -4.93
CA ARG A 22 2.17 -31.93 -5.89
C ARG A 22 3.66 -32.19 -5.80
N GLU A 23 3.98 -33.25 -5.07
CA GLU A 23 5.23 -33.98 -5.22
C GLU A 23 5.34 -34.46 -6.66
N SER A 24 6.31 -33.94 -7.41
CA SER A 24 7.18 -34.68 -8.36
C SER A 24 7.82 -33.74 -9.39
N LEU A 25 9.17 -33.67 -9.34
CA LEU A 25 10.14 -33.74 -10.46
C LEU A 25 9.98 -32.73 -11.63
N GLN A 26 11.00 -32.08 -12.21
CA GLN A 26 12.46 -32.05 -12.07
C GLN A 26 12.98 -30.96 -13.05
N THR A 27 14.07 -30.29 -12.68
CA THR A 27 15.17 -29.75 -13.53
C THR A 27 14.90 -28.97 -14.82
N GLY A 28 15.42 -27.74 -14.86
CA GLY A 28 15.71 -27.01 -16.10
C GLY A 28 16.27 -25.62 -15.85
N ALA A 29 17.59 -25.54 -15.65
CA ALA A 29 18.32 -24.29 -15.49
C ALA A 29 18.44 -23.52 -16.82
N THR A 30 18.34 -22.19 -16.78
CA THR A 30 19.10 -21.31 -17.69
C THR A 30 19.38 -19.97 -17.00
N LYS A 31 20.69 -19.75 -16.80
CA LYS A 31 21.34 -18.46 -16.54
C LYS A 31 21.04 -17.50 -17.69
N THR A 32 20.64 -16.27 -17.37
CA THR A 32 20.90 -15.12 -18.25
C THR A 32 21.29 -13.93 -17.39
N ALA A 33 22.56 -13.53 -17.51
CA ALA A 33 23.08 -12.27 -17.01
C ALA A 33 22.59 -11.14 -17.93
N VAL A 34 22.19 -10.01 -17.35
CA VAL A 34 22.04 -8.75 -18.08
C VAL A 34 22.77 -7.66 -17.31
N THR A 35 23.80 -7.13 -17.98
CA THR A 35 24.62 -5.98 -17.60
C THR A 35 23.84 -4.68 -17.82
N GLN A 36 24.08 -3.74 -16.91
CA GLN A 36 23.52 -2.39 -16.78
C GLN A 36 23.77 -1.49 -18.01
N SER A 37 22.86 -0.54 -18.26
CA SER A 37 23.16 0.91 -18.30
C SER A 37 21.97 1.72 -18.84
N ALA A 38 21.41 2.58 -17.98
CA ALA A 38 20.78 3.85 -18.36
C ALA A 38 20.63 4.69 -17.09
N THR A 39 21.70 5.39 -16.72
CA THR A 39 21.69 6.40 -15.66
C THR A 39 21.08 7.66 -16.24
N SER A 40 19.77 7.85 -16.06
CA SER A 40 19.16 9.17 -16.09
C SER A 40 19.20 9.72 -14.68
N GLU A 41 19.87 10.86 -14.53
CA GLU A 41 19.78 11.74 -13.38
C GLU A 41 18.30 12.09 -13.13
N LEU A 42 17.67 11.38 -12.19
CA LEU A 42 16.57 11.93 -11.42
C LEU A 42 17.12 12.22 -10.04
N GLU A 43 16.95 13.46 -9.63
CA GLU A 43 17.25 13.98 -8.31
C GLU A 43 16.80 12.99 -7.24
N THR A 44 17.78 12.29 -6.67
CA THR A 44 17.59 11.48 -5.47
C THR A 44 17.21 12.44 -4.36
N ILE A 45 15.92 12.64 -4.15
CA ILE A 45 15.39 13.31 -2.96
C ILE A 45 16.06 12.59 -1.78
N SER A 46 16.92 13.32 -1.05
CA SER A 46 17.66 12.76 0.08
C SER A 46 16.67 12.07 0.99
N ALA A 47 16.79 10.75 1.07
CA ALA A 47 15.90 9.91 1.85
C ALA A 47 16.00 10.36 3.30
N PRO A 48 14.93 10.84 3.94
CA PRO A 48 14.95 11.05 5.37
C PRO A 48 15.16 9.70 6.06
N GLU A 49 15.90 9.71 7.15
CA GLU A 49 16.29 8.51 7.91
C GLU A 49 15.08 7.71 8.46
N ASN A 50 13.85 8.20 8.32
CA ASN A 50 12.63 7.55 8.76
C ASN A 50 11.46 7.80 7.78
N LEU A 51 10.90 6.73 7.22
CA LEU A 51 9.75 6.79 6.29
C LEU A 51 8.52 7.43 6.94
N GLY A 52 8.31 7.20 8.24
CA GLY A 52 7.18 7.75 8.98
C GLY A 52 7.22 9.27 9.07
N SER A 53 8.37 9.85 9.40
CA SER A 53 8.52 11.31 9.49
C SER A 53 8.40 11.97 8.12
N TRP A 54 8.95 11.35 7.08
CA TRP A 54 8.77 11.78 5.70
C TRP A 54 7.32 11.81 5.27
N LEU A 55 6.60 10.72 5.55
CA LEU A 55 5.23 10.55 5.12
C LEU A 55 4.35 11.62 5.77
N LEU A 56 4.57 11.88 7.06
CA LEU A 56 3.86 12.91 7.81
C LEU A 56 4.09 14.33 7.28
N SER A 57 5.28 14.61 6.74
CA SER A 57 5.59 15.90 6.13
C SER A 57 5.05 16.04 4.70
N GLN A 58 4.52 14.97 4.08
CA GLN A 58 4.01 15.06 2.72
C GLN A 58 2.70 15.87 2.65
N PRO A 59 2.54 16.70 1.61
CA PRO A 59 1.29 17.40 1.36
C PRO A 59 0.22 16.43 0.85
N VAL A 60 -1.03 16.74 1.16
CA VAL A 60 -2.21 16.01 0.67
C VAL A 60 -2.71 16.64 -0.63
N ALA A 61 -2.99 15.81 -1.64
CA ALA A 61 -3.57 16.26 -2.90
C ALA A 61 -5.09 16.44 -2.80
N GLN A 62 -5.60 17.48 -3.44
CA GLN A 62 -6.99 17.57 -3.82
C GLN A 62 -7.24 16.83 -5.14
N PHE A 63 -8.32 16.05 -5.20
CA PHE A 63 -8.75 15.35 -6.40
C PHE A 63 -10.25 15.56 -6.64
N LYS A 64 -10.67 15.43 -7.90
CA LYS A 64 -12.08 15.54 -8.27
C LYS A 64 -12.76 14.18 -8.16
N PHE A 65 -13.82 14.10 -7.39
CA PHE A 65 -14.67 12.91 -7.28
C PHE A 65 -16.14 13.30 -7.37
N ARG A 66 -16.86 12.70 -8.33
CA ARG A 66 -18.30 12.99 -8.60
C ARG A 66 -18.60 14.50 -8.70
N GLY A 67 -17.72 15.25 -9.36
CA GLY A 67 -17.87 16.70 -9.58
C GLY A 67 -17.50 17.60 -8.40
N LYS A 68 -17.06 17.03 -7.25
CA LYS A 68 -16.58 17.79 -6.09
C LYS A 68 -15.07 17.65 -5.94
N SER A 69 -14.40 18.71 -5.49
CA SER A 69 -12.99 18.63 -5.07
C SER A 69 -12.95 18.10 -3.64
N LEU A 70 -12.21 17.00 -3.42
CA LEU A 70 -12.04 16.35 -2.12
C LEU A 70 -10.55 16.13 -1.85
N GLU A 71 -10.16 16.21 -0.59
CA GLU A 71 -8.83 15.78 -0.11
C GLU A 71 -8.86 14.35 0.43
N LEU A 72 -10.06 13.91 0.80
CA LEU A 72 -10.29 12.71 1.58
C LEU A 72 -11.51 11.98 1.04
N LEU A 73 -11.38 10.65 0.92
CA LEU A 73 -12.48 9.76 0.56
C LEU A 73 -12.73 8.77 1.70
N GLY A 74 -13.85 8.92 2.38
CA GLY A 74 -14.21 8.11 3.54
C GLY A 74 -14.57 8.97 4.75
N ARG A 75 -14.41 8.40 5.96
CA ARG A 75 -14.56 9.13 7.22
C ARG A 75 -13.23 9.74 7.62
N GLU A 76 -13.24 10.97 8.11
CA GLU A 76 -12.03 11.61 8.63
C GLU A 76 -11.50 10.90 9.88
N ASP A 77 -12.39 10.41 10.75
CA ASP A 77 -12.04 9.69 11.99
C ASP A 77 -11.83 8.17 11.80
N ALA A 78 -11.37 7.73 10.63
CA ALA A 78 -11.23 6.31 10.34
C ALA A 78 -10.08 5.66 11.13
N GLU A 79 -10.27 4.41 11.56
CA GLU A 79 -9.22 3.64 12.25
C GLU A 79 -8.03 3.34 11.34
N VAL A 80 -8.26 3.23 10.03
CA VAL A 80 -7.22 2.92 9.04
C VAL A 80 -7.17 3.99 7.96
N LEU A 81 -5.99 4.58 7.79
CA LEU A 81 -5.70 5.56 6.75
C LEU A 81 -4.96 4.89 5.59
N LEU A 82 -5.49 5.00 4.38
CA LEU A 82 -4.93 4.52 3.13
C LEU A 82 -4.31 5.71 2.41
N VAL A 83 -2.98 5.72 2.31
CA VAL A 83 -2.23 6.76 1.60
C VAL A 83 -1.88 6.24 0.22
N MET A 84 -2.52 6.84 -0.78
CA MET A 84 -2.40 6.51 -2.19
C MET A 84 -1.46 7.51 -2.90
N PRO A 85 -0.73 7.07 -3.93
CA PRO A 85 0.05 7.99 -4.75
C PRO A 85 -0.83 8.89 -5.62
N SER A 86 -1.98 8.38 -6.06
CA SER A 86 -2.91 9.12 -6.90
C SER A 86 -4.36 8.69 -6.65
N LEU A 87 -5.27 9.65 -6.76
CA LEU A 87 -6.72 9.44 -6.73
C LEU A 87 -7.37 10.29 -7.85
N PRO A 88 -8.50 9.84 -8.42
CA PRO A 88 -9.24 8.61 -8.14
C PRO A 88 -8.56 7.35 -8.70
N LEU A 89 -8.84 6.19 -8.09
CA LEU A 89 -8.34 4.90 -8.56
C LEU A 89 -9.04 4.46 -9.85
N SER A 90 -8.32 3.76 -10.72
CA SER A 90 -8.91 3.02 -11.82
C SER A 90 -9.86 1.93 -11.32
N GLU A 91 -10.81 1.49 -12.15
CA GLU A 91 -11.79 0.48 -11.75
C GLU A 91 -11.12 -0.83 -11.31
N THR A 92 -10.09 -1.27 -12.03
CA THR A 92 -9.35 -2.49 -11.71
C THR A 92 -8.54 -2.34 -10.42
N ALA A 93 -7.87 -1.20 -10.22
CA ALA A 93 -7.12 -0.93 -8.99
C ALA A 93 -8.05 -0.83 -7.78
N GLY A 94 -9.20 -0.17 -7.94
CA GLY A 94 -10.23 -0.09 -6.90
C GLY A 94 -10.83 -1.45 -6.55
N ARG A 95 -11.08 -2.33 -7.53
CA ARG A 95 -11.52 -3.72 -7.27
C ARG A 95 -10.47 -4.50 -6.49
N LEU A 96 -9.20 -4.47 -6.92
CA LEU A 96 -8.10 -5.12 -6.23
C LEU A 96 -7.96 -4.64 -4.78
N LEU A 97 -8.01 -3.32 -4.56
CA LEU A 97 -7.96 -2.73 -3.22
C LEU A 97 -9.12 -3.24 -2.35
N ASN A 98 -10.34 -3.23 -2.88
CA ASN A 98 -11.50 -3.72 -2.14
C ASN A 98 -11.38 -5.21 -1.79
N ASP A 99 -10.87 -6.04 -2.69
CA ASP A 99 -10.65 -7.47 -2.43
C ASP A 99 -9.57 -7.68 -1.36
N MET A 100 -8.49 -6.89 -1.39
CA MET A 100 -7.45 -6.85 -0.37
C MET A 100 -8.01 -6.48 1.01
N LEU A 101 -8.75 -5.37 1.12
CA LEU A 101 -9.33 -4.94 2.39
C LEU A 101 -10.38 -5.95 2.92
N ARG A 102 -11.19 -6.52 2.02
CA ARG A 102 -12.20 -7.52 2.38
C ARG A 102 -11.57 -8.81 2.89
N SER A 103 -10.42 -9.20 2.35
CA SER A 103 -9.71 -10.44 2.74
C SER A 103 -9.16 -10.40 4.16
N ILE A 104 -8.90 -9.20 4.70
CA ILE A 104 -8.54 -8.96 6.12
C ILE A 104 -9.71 -8.47 6.98
N ASN A 105 -10.95 -8.62 6.48
CA ASN A 105 -12.17 -8.21 7.18
C ASN A 105 -12.17 -6.74 7.61
N LEU A 106 -11.58 -5.87 6.79
CA LEU A 106 -11.59 -4.43 7.00
C LEU A 106 -12.83 -3.83 6.34
N ASP A 107 -13.62 -3.11 7.13
CA ASP A 107 -14.85 -2.48 6.66
C ASP A 107 -14.48 -1.15 5.97
N PRO A 108 -14.98 -0.86 4.75
CA PRO A 108 -14.84 0.45 4.11
C PRO A 108 -15.22 1.64 5.02
N ARG A 109 -16.13 1.44 5.99
CA ARG A 109 -16.53 2.46 6.97
C ARG A 109 -15.45 2.78 8.00
N SER A 110 -14.51 1.86 8.22
CA SER A 110 -13.34 2.02 9.09
C SER A 110 -12.09 2.48 8.35
N THR A 111 -12.21 2.76 7.05
CA THR A 111 -11.10 3.20 6.19
C THR A 111 -11.31 4.60 5.66
N CYS A 112 -10.21 5.30 5.50
CA CYS A 112 -10.11 6.61 4.86
C CYS A 112 -9.04 6.54 3.78
N MET A 113 -9.27 7.16 2.62
CA MET A 113 -8.28 7.28 1.55
C MET A 113 -7.86 8.73 1.34
N VAL A 114 -6.56 8.93 1.20
CA VAL A 114 -5.93 10.23 0.94
C VAL A 114 -4.87 10.05 -0.15
N ALA A 115 -4.76 11.03 -1.05
CA ALA A 115 -3.71 11.04 -2.06
C ALA A 115 -2.55 11.95 -1.64
N LEU A 116 -1.32 11.55 -1.95
CA LEU A 116 -0.16 12.42 -1.82
C LEU A 116 -0.16 13.48 -2.93
N GLY A 117 0.17 14.71 -2.56
CA GLY A 117 0.37 15.81 -3.50
C GLY A 117 1.81 15.89 -3.98
N GLU A 118 2.00 16.14 -5.27
CA GLU A 118 3.29 16.56 -5.79
C GLU A 118 3.41 18.09 -5.61
N GLY A 119 4.35 18.53 -4.77
CA GLY A 119 4.86 19.90 -4.81
C GLY A 119 3.88 21.05 -4.52
N SER A 120 2.76 20.83 -3.82
CA SER A 120 1.89 21.95 -3.44
C SER A 120 2.54 22.77 -2.32
N LEU A 121 2.95 24.00 -2.65
CA LEU A 121 3.51 25.03 -1.74
C LEU A 121 2.45 25.66 -0.83
N LEU A 122 1.21 25.14 -0.81
CA LEU A 122 0.14 25.65 0.04
C LEU A 122 0.07 24.82 1.33
N PRO A 123 0.22 25.43 2.52
CA PRO A 123 0.45 24.75 3.80
C PRO A 123 -0.81 24.09 4.42
N GLU A 124 -1.92 23.96 3.68
CA GLU A 124 -3.23 23.78 4.33
C GLU A 124 -3.55 22.33 4.75
N SER A 125 -2.87 21.30 4.21
CA SER A 125 -3.08 19.92 4.68
C SER A 125 -1.88 18.99 4.43
N THR A 126 -1.05 18.81 5.47
CA THR A 126 -0.08 17.71 5.52
C THR A 126 -0.72 16.44 6.07
N LEU A 127 -0.13 15.27 5.81
CA LEU A 127 -0.61 14.02 6.38
C LEU A 127 -0.60 14.01 7.91
N THR A 128 0.28 14.79 8.55
CA THR A 128 0.28 14.96 10.01
C THR A 128 -1.08 15.38 10.55
N HIS A 129 -1.80 16.26 9.86
CA HIS A 129 -3.13 16.70 10.29
C HIS A 129 -4.22 15.63 10.10
N ARG A 130 -3.95 14.59 9.32
CA ARG A 130 -4.89 13.49 9.03
C ARG A 130 -4.67 12.27 9.90
N VAL A 131 -3.47 12.07 10.44
CA VAL A 131 -3.20 11.03 11.43
C VAL A 131 -3.67 11.54 12.80
N HIS A 132 -4.87 11.14 13.19
CA HIS A 132 -5.47 11.52 14.47
C HIS A 132 -5.22 10.43 15.53
N ALA A 133 -5.49 10.74 16.81
CA ALA A 133 -5.29 9.80 17.93
C ALA A 133 -6.12 8.51 17.84
N GLY A 134 -7.14 8.48 16.97
CA GLY A 134 -7.97 7.30 16.68
C GLY A 134 -7.48 6.47 15.49
N THR A 135 -6.51 6.97 14.71
CA THR A 135 -5.91 6.22 13.61
C THR A 135 -5.01 5.15 14.20
N ARG A 136 -5.36 3.87 14.02
CA ARG A 136 -4.60 2.73 14.55
C ARG A 136 -3.53 2.26 13.55
N ALA A 137 -3.80 2.40 12.26
CA ALA A 137 -2.89 1.96 11.22
C ALA A 137 -2.91 2.88 9.99
N VAL A 138 -1.76 2.99 9.33
CA VAL A 138 -1.59 3.69 8.06
C VAL A 138 -1.04 2.71 7.03
N LEU A 139 -1.72 2.59 5.90
CA LEU A 139 -1.32 1.77 4.77
C LEU A 139 -0.84 2.69 3.65
N PHE A 140 0.45 2.64 3.37
CA PHE A 140 1.09 3.45 2.35
C PHE A 140 1.36 2.64 1.09
N PHE A 141 0.86 3.10 -0.06
CA PHE A 141 1.14 2.51 -1.37
C PHE A 141 2.31 3.25 -2.03
N SER A 142 3.48 2.60 -2.03
CA SER A 142 4.75 3.19 -2.43
C SER A 142 4.87 3.36 -3.95
N THR A 143 5.20 4.58 -4.38
CA THR A 143 5.62 4.90 -5.74
C THR A 143 7.05 4.40 -6.04
N PRO A 144 7.38 4.09 -7.30
CA PRO A 144 8.72 3.64 -7.71
C PRO A 144 9.86 4.61 -7.38
N HIS A 145 9.56 5.88 -7.07
CA HIS A 145 10.54 6.91 -6.75
C HIS A 145 11.05 6.88 -5.31
N ILE A 146 10.40 6.12 -4.43
CA ILE A 146 10.88 5.95 -3.05
C ILE A 146 11.97 4.88 -3.05
N SER A 147 13.13 5.21 -2.50
CA SER A 147 14.33 4.36 -2.48
C SER A 147 13.99 2.92 -2.05
N ASN A 148 14.56 1.96 -2.77
CA ASN A 148 14.32 0.54 -2.57
C ASN A 148 14.71 0.08 -1.15
N ASP A 149 15.64 0.78 -0.51
CA ASP A 149 16.07 0.52 0.87
C ASP A 149 14.96 0.85 1.89
N MET A 150 14.11 1.85 1.62
CA MET A 150 12.95 2.17 2.46
C MET A 150 11.75 1.24 2.22
N ARG A 151 11.78 0.47 1.12
CA ARG A 151 10.74 -0.53 0.79
C ARG A 151 11.02 -1.88 1.43
N ALA A 152 12.25 -2.13 1.87
CA ALA A 152 12.66 -3.38 2.50
C ALA A 152 11.94 -3.60 3.83
N ASP A 153 11.73 -2.51 4.58
CA ASP A 153 10.92 -2.52 5.80
C ASP A 153 9.46 -2.24 5.46
N HIS A 154 8.66 -3.31 5.39
CA HIS A 154 7.21 -3.26 5.18
C HIS A 154 6.42 -2.61 6.32
N TYR A 155 7.13 -2.13 7.34
CA TYR A 155 6.60 -1.60 8.56
C TYR A 155 7.39 -0.34 8.93
N PHE A 156 6.66 0.69 9.37
CA PHE A 156 7.25 1.90 9.90
C PHE A 156 6.42 2.40 11.07
N GLU A 157 7.04 3.12 12.01
CA GLU A 157 6.33 3.67 13.16
C GLU A 157 5.89 5.10 12.89
N LEU A 158 4.68 5.43 13.33
CA LEU A 158 4.16 6.79 13.38
C LEU A 158 3.86 7.14 14.84
N PRO A 159 3.86 8.44 15.22
CA PRO A 159 3.67 8.86 16.62
C PRO A 159 2.40 8.34 17.29
N SER A 160 1.36 8.02 16.51
CA SER A 160 0.07 7.53 17.05
C SER A 160 -0.46 6.29 16.34
N ALA A 161 0.27 5.73 15.37
CA ALA A 161 -0.22 4.66 14.51
C ALA A 161 0.90 3.73 14.03
N HIS A 162 0.51 2.57 13.50
CA HIS A 162 1.43 1.66 12.83
C HIS A 162 1.36 1.82 11.32
N GLY A 163 2.49 2.10 10.69
CA GLY A 163 2.63 2.22 9.25
C GLY A 163 2.99 0.91 8.58
N PHE A 164 2.36 0.62 7.45
CA PHE A 164 2.66 -0.52 6.61
C PHE A 164 2.86 -0.06 5.17
N CYS A 165 3.93 -0.53 4.54
CA CYS A 165 4.27 -0.19 3.16
C CYS A 165 3.85 -1.34 2.22
N LEU A 166 3.11 -0.99 1.17
CA LEU A 166 2.71 -1.88 0.10
C LEU A 166 3.22 -1.35 -1.24
N PRO A 167 3.51 -2.25 -2.20
CA PRO A 167 3.74 -1.84 -3.57
C PRO A 167 2.50 -1.16 -4.16
N GLU A 168 2.71 -0.27 -5.14
CA GLU A 168 1.62 0.36 -5.87
C GLU A 168 0.64 -0.66 -6.47
N LEU A 169 -0.66 -0.34 -6.45
CA LEU A 169 -1.72 -1.23 -6.92
C LEU A 169 -1.52 -1.68 -8.38
N HIS A 170 -1.05 -0.78 -9.26
CA HIS A 170 -0.75 -1.12 -10.65
C HIS A 170 0.38 -2.14 -10.77
N THR A 171 1.43 -2.00 -9.97
CA THR A 171 2.54 -2.97 -9.92
C THR A 171 2.07 -4.31 -9.35
N LEU A 172 1.21 -4.30 -8.33
CA LEU A 172 0.64 -5.51 -7.75
C LEU A 172 -0.20 -6.29 -8.78
N GLN A 173 -0.93 -5.61 -9.66
CA GLN A 173 -1.69 -6.29 -10.73
C GLN A 173 -0.77 -7.05 -11.70
N GLN A 174 0.37 -6.45 -12.05
CA GLN A 174 1.29 -6.98 -13.04
C GLN A 174 2.23 -8.05 -12.49
N THR A 175 2.58 -7.98 -11.20
CA THR A 175 3.63 -8.83 -10.61
C THR A 175 3.07 -9.71 -9.49
N PRO A 176 2.71 -10.98 -9.77
CA PRO A 176 2.13 -11.90 -8.79
C PRO A 176 3.00 -12.13 -7.54
N GLN A 177 4.32 -12.07 -7.69
CA GLN A 177 5.27 -12.27 -6.59
C GLN A 177 5.11 -11.20 -5.50
N LEU A 178 4.85 -9.95 -5.89
CA LEU A 178 4.64 -8.84 -4.95
C LEU A 178 3.30 -8.94 -4.21
N LYS A 179 2.32 -9.68 -4.75
CA LYS A 179 1.04 -9.90 -4.06
C LYS A 179 1.20 -10.70 -2.78
N ARG A 180 2.14 -11.66 -2.76
CA ARG A 180 2.43 -12.44 -1.53
C ARG A 180 3.04 -11.55 -0.44
N GLN A 181 3.89 -10.63 -0.83
CA GLN A 181 4.49 -9.64 0.08
C GLN A 181 3.43 -8.69 0.62
N ALA A 182 2.60 -8.12 -0.25
CA ALA A 182 1.44 -7.31 0.13
C ALA A 182 0.50 -8.06 1.09
N TRP A 183 0.24 -9.34 0.84
CA TRP A 183 -0.59 -10.17 1.71
C TRP A 183 -0.01 -10.36 3.11
N ASN A 184 1.31 -10.52 3.24
CA ASN A 184 1.95 -10.60 4.54
C ASN A 184 1.82 -9.28 5.32
N SER A 185 1.98 -8.12 4.66
CA SER A 185 1.76 -6.81 5.28
C SER A 185 0.31 -6.63 5.73
N LEU A 186 -0.66 -7.07 4.92
CA LEU A 186 -2.08 -7.03 5.27
C LEU A 186 -2.41 -7.92 6.48
N LYS A 187 -1.84 -9.12 6.57
CA LYS A 187 -2.01 -9.99 7.75
C LYS A 187 -1.44 -9.34 9.00
N ALA A 188 -0.24 -8.75 8.91
CA ALA A 188 0.37 -8.05 10.03
C ALA A 188 -0.51 -6.88 10.50
N LEU A 189 -1.13 -6.15 9.56
CA LEU A 189 -2.12 -5.13 9.90
C LEU A 189 -3.37 -5.71 10.56
N GLN A 190 -3.89 -6.84 10.06
CA GLN A 190 -5.04 -7.52 10.66
C GLN A 190 -4.76 -7.92 12.12
N ASP A 191 -3.62 -8.55 12.38
CA ASP A 191 -3.19 -8.97 13.72
C ASP A 191 -3.11 -7.76 14.68
N ARG A 192 -2.65 -6.60 14.19
CA ARG A 192 -2.57 -5.35 14.99
C ARG A 192 -3.91 -4.70 15.27
N LEU A 193 -4.87 -4.84 14.35
CA LEU A 193 -6.24 -4.38 14.59
C LEU A 193 -6.99 -5.29 15.57
N GLY A 194 -6.50 -6.52 15.78
CA GLY A 194 -7.10 -7.53 16.65
C GLY A 194 -8.32 -8.20 16.01
N ARG A 195 -8.28 -8.46 14.70
CA ARG A 195 -9.40 -8.96 13.89
C ARG A 195 -9.17 -10.34 13.30
#